data_AF-A0A7V3WA23-F1
#
_entry.id   AF-A0A7V3WA23-F1
#
_cell.length_a   1.000
_cell.length_b   1.000
_cell.length_c   1.000
_cell.angle_alpha   90.00
_cell.angle_beta   90.00
_cell.angle_gamma   90.00
#
_symmetry.space_group_name_H-M   'P 1'
#
loop_
_entity.id
_entity.type
_entity.pdbx_description
1 polymer ?
#
loop_
_entity_poly.entity_id
_entity_poly.type
_entity_poly.pdbx_seq_one_letter_code
_entity_poly.pdbx_strand_id
1 'polypeptide(L)'
;MEIIPAIDLKGGKCVRLYQGDYSQETVFSDDPVGVARRWEAAGARRLHLVDLDGAAEGKPCNPEVIGTIIAAVRIPVQIGGGIRTIETIRSLERLGAARMILGTAALESPDLIEEACRLFGEKIIVSIDAKEGYVRGRGWKAQGALSVESAVREMERRGVRRFIYTDITRDGTLTEPNFEEIKRFKSLTALPVIAAGGIASIAHLQKLAALGVEGAIVGKALYTGHVDLRQAITALSSEGNELAPKFDDRGLIPAIVQHAETGEVLMMAYMNAESLARTRATGQAWFWSRSRRELWHKGATSGNYLTVKEILIDCDRDTLLIKAYPAGPVCHTGNRTCFYRKLDER
;
A
#
# COMPACT_ATOMS: atom_id res chain seq x y z
N MET A 1 1.49 -3.45 0.78
CA MET A 1 0.14 -3.42 1.36
C MET A 1 -0.50 -2.07 1.01
N GLU A 2 -1.76 -2.06 0.57
CA GLU A 2 -2.53 -0.84 0.27
C GLU A 2 -3.14 -0.21 1.54
N ILE A 3 -3.16 1.12 1.66
CA ILE A 3 -3.88 1.82 2.75
C ILE A 3 -5.15 2.41 2.14
N ILE A 4 -6.31 1.99 2.63
CA ILE A 4 -7.61 2.26 2.02
C ILE A 4 -8.43 3.16 2.97
N PRO A 5 -8.52 4.47 2.76
CA PRO A 5 -9.37 5.35 3.56
C PRO A 5 -10.85 4.95 3.43
N ALA A 6 -11.57 5.04 4.55
CA ALA A 6 -13.00 4.73 4.62
C ALA A 6 -13.90 5.97 4.71
N ILE A 7 -15.04 5.91 4.04
CA ILE A 7 -16.18 6.82 4.22
C ILE A 7 -17.39 5.97 4.55
N ASP A 8 -17.98 6.19 5.73
CA ASP A 8 -19.28 5.63 6.07
C ASP A 8 -20.34 6.72 5.83
N LEU A 9 -21.37 6.42 5.03
CA LEU A 9 -22.45 7.33 4.68
C LEU A 9 -23.69 7.03 5.51
N LYS A 10 -24.23 8.07 6.14
CA LYS A 10 -25.55 8.05 6.79
C LYS A 10 -26.24 9.39 6.58
N GLY A 11 -27.47 9.39 6.07
CA GLY A 11 -28.22 10.59 5.69
C GLY A 11 -27.44 11.51 4.73
N GLY A 12 -26.67 10.92 3.80
CA GLY A 12 -25.80 11.66 2.87
C GLY A 12 -24.54 12.29 3.47
N LYS A 13 -24.24 12.07 4.76
CA LYS A 13 -23.09 12.65 5.46
C LYS A 13 -22.01 11.62 5.76
N CYS A 14 -20.76 12.06 5.91
CA CYS A 14 -19.68 11.22 6.41
C CYS A 14 -19.81 11.08 7.93
N VAL A 15 -20.08 9.87 8.38
CA VAL A 15 -20.25 9.56 9.80
C VAL A 15 -19.27 8.49 10.25
N ARG A 16 -19.28 8.21 11.56
CA ARG A 16 -18.73 6.99 12.12
C ARG A 16 -19.60 6.53 13.27
N LEU A 17 -19.84 5.22 13.33
CA LEU A 17 -20.50 4.58 14.46
C LEU A 17 -19.45 4.08 15.45
N TYR A 18 -19.70 4.21 16.75
CA TYR A 18 -18.90 3.52 17.76
C TYR A 18 -19.27 2.03 17.78
N GLN A 19 -18.35 1.14 17.40
CA GLN A 19 -18.59 -0.31 17.32
C GLN A 19 -19.87 -0.70 16.56
N GLY A 20 -20.23 0.04 15.50
CA GLY A 20 -21.42 -0.22 14.70
C GLY A 20 -22.76 0.16 15.35
N ASP A 21 -22.73 0.84 16.50
CA ASP A 21 -23.95 1.31 17.18
C ASP A 21 -24.51 2.57 16.50
N TYR A 22 -25.69 2.43 15.89
CA TYR A 22 -26.40 3.50 15.19
C TYR A 22 -26.90 4.62 16.12
N SER A 23 -26.97 4.37 17.42
CA SER A 23 -27.31 5.40 18.41
C SER A 23 -26.11 6.26 18.81
N GLN A 24 -24.88 5.81 18.49
CA GLN A 24 -23.64 6.48 18.83
C GLN A 24 -22.90 6.89 17.56
N GLU A 25 -23.41 7.93 16.91
CA GLU A 25 -22.82 8.49 15.70
C GLU A 25 -21.98 9.74 15.98
N THR A 26 -20.92 9.91 15.18
CA THR A 26 -20.18 11.16 15.06
C THR A 26 -20.20 11.59 13.60
N VAL A 27 -20.69 12.79 13.32
CA VAL A 27 -20.63 13.39 11.99
C VAL A 27 -19.26 14.04 11.80
N PHE A 28 -18.53 13.62 10.77
CA PHE A 28 -17.21 14.16 10.44
C PHE A 28 -17.23 15.19 9.31
N SER A 29 -18.19 15.08 8.39
CA SER A 29 -18.32 16.01 7.27
C SER A 29 -19.72 15.92 6.65
N ASP A 30 -20.28 17.07 6.28
CA ASP A 30 -21.49 17.14 5.46
C ASP A 30 -21.18 17.15 3.95
N ASP A 31 -19.89 17.20 3.58
CA ASP A 31 -19.40 17.14 2.19
C ASP A 31 -18.61 15.83 1.96
N PRO A 32 -19.28 14.74 1.55
CA PRO A 32 -18.62 13.46 1.30
C PRO A 32 -17.76 13.46 0.03
N VAL A 33 -18.11 14.28 -0.97
CA VAL A 33 -17.34 14.42 -2.21
C VAL A 33 -16.00 15.10 -1.91
N GLY A 34 -16.01 16.16 -1.11
CA GLY A 34 -14.79 16.81 -0.64
C GLY A 34 -13.91 15.87 0.18
N VAL A 35 -14.49 15.02 1.04
CA VAL A 35 -13.74 14.00 1.79
C VAL A 35 -13.04 13.02 0.85
N ALA A 36 -13.76 12.49 -0.15
CA ALA A 36 -13.18 11.57 -1.13
C ALA A 36 -12.02 12.19 -1.90
N ARG A 37 -12.18 13.44 -2.37
CA ARG A 37 -11.11 14.20 -3.04
C ARG A 37 -9.92 14.46 -2.15
N ARG A 38 -10.14 14.73 -0.85
CA ARG A 38 -9.04 14.92 0.12
C ARG A 38 -8.21 13.64 0.27
N TRP A 39 -8.87 12.48 0.34
CA TRP A 39 -8.19 11.20 0.41
C TRP A 39 -7.40 10.87 -0.85
N GLU A 40 -7.96 11.10 -2.03
CA GLU A 40 -7.23 10.98 -3.29
C GLU A 40 -6.03 11.92 -3.36
N ALA A 41 -6.22 13.20 -3.02
CA ALA A 41 -5.14 14.20 -3.02
C ALA A 41 -4.03 13.86 -2.01
N ALA A 42 -4.35 13.13 -0.93
CA ALA A 42 -3.40 12.61 0.05
C ALA A 42 -2.69 11.32 -0.40
N GLY A 43 -2.96 10.83 -1.61
CA GLY A 43 -2.26 9.70 -2.21
C GLY A 43 -2.96 8.34 -2.07
N ALA A 44 -4.21 8.29 -1.59
CA ALA A 44 -4.99 7.06 -1.58
C ALA A 44 -5.02 6.45 -2.99
N ARG A 45 -4.90 5.12 -3.08
CA ARG A 45 -5.02 4.38 -4.35
C ARG A 45 -6.37 3.69 -4.53
N ARG A 46 -7.18 3.69 -3.48
CA ARG A 46 -8.54 3.14 -3.43
C ARG A 46 -9.33 3.81 -2.33
N LEU A 47 -10.64 3.90 -2.51
CA LEU A 47 -11.57 4.37 -1.50
C LEU A 47 -12.48 3.22 -1.04
N HIS A 48 -12.69 3.09 0.27
CA HIS A 48 -13.69 2.21 0.86
C HIS A 48 -14.94 3.02 1.24
N LEU A 49 -16.09 2.66 0.68
CA LEU A 49 -17.35 3.37 0.90
C LEU A 49 -18.39 2.41 1.48
N VAL A 50 -19.07 2.81 2.55
CA VAL A 50 -20.16 2.02 3.14
C VAL A 50 -21.42 2.86 3.22
N ASP A 51 -22.50 2.40 2.58
CA ASP A 51 -23.84 2.94 2.79
C ASP A 51 -24.45 2.34 4.06
N LEU A 52 -24.36 3.05 5.19
CA LEU A 52 -24.88 2.55 6.47
C LEU A 52 -26.41 2.53 6.48
N ASP A 53 -27.06 3.52 5.88
CA ASP A 53 -28.52 3.49 5.72
C ASP A 53 -28.92 2.24 4.92
N GLY A 54 -28.19 1.96 3.84
CA GLY A 54 -28.44 0.77 3.05
C GLY A 54 -28.12 -0.53 3.78
N ALA A 55 -27.08 -0.56 4.62
CA ALA A 55 -26.78 -1.71 5.47
C ALA A 55 -27.92 -2.02 6.45
N ALA A 56 -28.55 -0.99 7.02
CA ALA A 56 -29.70 -1.12 7.92
C ALA A 56 -30.98 -1.55 7.18
N GLU A 57 -31.33 -0.86 6.08
CA GLU A 57 -32.57 -1.08 5.33
C GLU A 57 -32.52 -2.31 4.41
N GLY A 58 -31.32 -2.71 4.00
CA GLY A 58 -31.12 -3.85 3.11
C GLY A 58 -31.20 -3.60 1.62
N LYS A 59 -31.14 -2.35 1.23
CA LYS A 59 -31.11 -1.85 -0.15
C LYS A 59 -30.30 -0.56 -0.14
N PRO A 60 -29.57 -0.19 -1.21
CA PRO A 60 -28.88 1.10 -1.23
C PRO A 60 -29.84 2.26 -0.99
N CYS A 61 -29.46 3.16 -0.10
CA CYS A 61 -30.25 4.32 0.33
C CYS A 61 -29.59 5.65 -0.09
N ASN A 62 -28.30 5.65 -0.42
CA ASN A 62 -27.56 6.84 -0.83
C ASN A 62 -27.05 6.78 -2.30
N PRO A 63 -27.78 6.24 -3.30
CA PRO A 63 -27.23 5.98 -4.63
C PRO A 63 -26.75 7.25 -5.36
N GLU A 64 -27.42 8.38 -5.16
CA GLU A 64 -27.03 9.66 -5.77
C GLU A 64 -25.67 10.15 -5.23
N VAL A 65 -25.54 10.21 -3.90
CA VAL A 65 -24.29 10.60 -3.23
C VAL A 65 -23.15 9.66 -3.61
N ILE A 66 -23.40 8.34 -3.63
CA ILE A 66 -22.44 7.33 -4.08
C ILE A 66 -21.97 7.63 -5.52
N GLY A 67 -22.90 7.89 -6.45
CA GLY A 67 -22.57 8.23 -7.82
C GLY A 67 -21.73 9.50 -7.93
N THR A 68 -22.04 10.54 -7.16
CA THR A 68 -21.26 11.78 -7.14
C THR A 68 -19.83 11.59 -6.60
N ILE A 69 -19.65 10.75 -5.57
CA ILE A 69 -18.33 10.41 -5.04
C ILE A 69 -17.50 9.68 -6.09
N ILE A 70 -18.07 8.64 -6.72
CA ILE A 70 -17.37 7.84 -7.74
C ILE A 70 -16.95 8.71 -8.92
N ALA A 71 -17.82 9.62 -9.38
CA ALA A 71 -17.51 10.54 -10.48
C ALA A 71 -16.46 11.61 -10.11
N ALA A 72 -16.27 11.90 -8.83
CA ALA A 72 -15.41 12.99 -8.36
C ALA A 72 -13.94 12.60 -8.13
N VAL A 73 -13.63 11.29 -8.11
CA VAL A 73 -12.27 10.75 -7.91
C VAL A 73 -11.87 9.86 -9.09
N ARG A 74 -10.57 9.74 -9.34
CA ARG A 74 -9.99 8.86 -10.37
C ARG A 74 -9.58 7.50 -9.82
N ILE A 75 -9.48 7.37 -8.51
CA ILE A 75 -9.15 6.11 -7.84
C ILE A 75 -10.36 5.18 -7.75
N PRO A 76 -10.16 3.85 -7.84
CA PRO A 76 -11.25 2.89 -7.73
C PRO A 76 -11.94 2.95 -6.36
N VAL A 77 -13.27 2.87 -6.38
CA VAL A 77 -14.10 2.81 -5.17
C VAL A 77 -14.62 1.39 -4.97
N GLN A 78 -14.42 0.83 -3.77
CA GLN A 78 -15.11 -0.37 -3.34
C GLN A 78 -16.28 0.01 -2.42
N ILE A 79 -17.45 -0.59 -2.64
CA ILE A 79 -18.67 -0.20 -1.95
C ILE A 79 -19.39 -1.36 -1.26
N GLY A 80 -19.83 -1.15 -0.04
CA GLY A 80 -20.72 -2.03 0.71
C GLY A 80 -21.96 -1.28 1.23
N GLY A 81 -22.89 -2.04 1.81
CA GLY A 81 -24.14 -1.51 2.38
C GLY A 81 -25.36 -1.83 1.52
N GLY A 82 -26.27 -2.67 2.03
CA GLY A 82 -27.55 -2.96 1.38
C GLY A 82 -27.51 -3.80 0.10
N ILE A 83 -26.37 -4.41 -0.23
CA ILE A 83 -26.23 -5.23 -1.44
C ILE A 83 -26.82 -6.63 -1.18
N ARG A 84 -28.06 -6.86 -1.65
CA ARG A 84 -28.79 -8.13 -1.46
C ARG A 84 -29.30 -8.79 -2.75
N THR A 85 -29.07 -8.18 -3.91
CA THR A 85 -29.55 -8.69 -5.21
C THR A 85 -28.54 -8.46 -6.33
N ILE A 86 -28.61 -9.26 -7.39
CA ILE A 86 -27.79 -9.07 -8.60
C ILE A 86 -28.10 -7.73 -9.27
N GLU A 87 -29.35 -7.28 -9.24
CA GLU A 87 -29.77 -5.98 -9.78
C GLU A 87 -29.09 -4.83 -9.06
N THR A 88 -28.95 -4.93 -7.73
CA THR A 88 -28.21 -3.95 -6.93
C THR A 88 -26.74 -3.91 -7.35
N ILE A 89 -26.12 -5.08 -7.52
CA ILE A 89 -24.73 -5.18 -7.99
C ILE A 89 -24.57 -4.53 -9.37
N ARG A 90 -25.45 -4.85 -10.33
CA ARG A 90 -25.46 -4.24 -11.67
C ARG A 90 -25.66 -2.73 -11.63
N SER A 91 -26.46 -2.23 -10.69
CA SER A 91 -26.70 -0.79 -10.54
C SER A 91 -25.43 -0.08 -10.06
N LEU A 92 -24.79 -0.61 -9.02
CA LEU A 92 -23.54 -0.06 -8.47
C LEU A 92 -22.38 -0.14 -9.48
N GLU A 93 -22.28 -1.24 -10.23
CA GLU A 93 -21.30 -1.36 -11.31
C GLU A 93 -21.53 -0.31 -12.41
N ARG A 94 -22.79 -0.04 -12.79
CA ARG A 94 -23.14 1.03 -13.74
C ARG A 94 -22.80 2.43 -13.24
N LEU A 95 -22.83 2.66 -11.93
CA LEU A 95 -22.34 3.89 -11.32
C LEU A 95 -20.80 4.02 -11.33
N GLY A 96 -20.08 2.95 -11.69
CA GLY A 96 -18.62 2.93 -11.76
C GLY A 96 -17.94 2.34 -10.53
N ALA A 97 -18.68 1.68 -9.63
CA ALA A 97 -18.07 0.99 -8.49
C ALA A 97 -17.11 -0.10 -8.99
N ALA A 98 -15.86 -0.07 -8.50
CA ALA A 98 -14.84 -1.01 -8.94
C ALA A 98 -14.99 -2.38 -8.26
N ARG A 99 -15.52 -2.41 -7.03
CA ARG A 99 -15.80 -3.65 -6.29
C ARG A 99 -17.06 -3.50 -5.42
N MET A 100 -17.82 -4.59 -5.31
CA MET A 100 -19.03 -4.71 -4.50
C MET A 100 -18.76 -5.63 -3.30
N ILE A 101 -19.06 -5.13 -2.11
CA ILE A 101 -18.77 -5.78 -0.83
C ILE A 101 -20.07 -6.38 -0.30
N LEU A 102 -20.12 -7.71 -0.23
CA LEU A 102 -21.24 -8.45 0.36
C LEU A 102 -20.84 -8.98 1.73
N GLY A 103 -21.56 -8.57 2.77
CA GLY A 103 -21.40 -9.08 4.14
C GLY A 103 -22.47 -10.10 4.45
N THR A 104 -23.53 -9.67 5.14
CA THR A 104 -24.64 -10.54 5.58
C THR A 104 -25.28 -11.33 4.44
N ALA A 105 -25.55 -10.70 3.29
CA ALA A 105 -26.14 -11.37 2.14
C ALA A 105 -25.27 -12.53 1.62
N ALA A 106 -23.95 -12.44 1.80
CA ALA A 106 -23.05 -13.51 1.38
C ALA A 106 -23.24 -14.80 2.19
N LEU A 107 -23.64 -14.64 3.44
CA LEU A 107 -23.80 -15.74 4.39
C LEU A 107 -25.24 -16.28 4.41
N GLU A 108 -26.22 -15.40 4.21
CA GLU A 108 -27.65 -15.76 4.24
C GLU A 108 -28.20 -16.19 2.87
N SER A 109 -27.54 -15.85 1.77
CA SER A 109 -28.02 -16.12 0.41
C SER A 109 -26.92 -16.74 -0.45
N PRO A 110 -26.72 -18.06 -0.35
CA PRO A 110 -25.58 -18.72 -0.98
C PRO A 110 -25.63 -18.69 -2.52
N ASP A 111 -26.83 -18.75 -3.12
CA ASP A 111 -27.04 -18.68 -4.57
C ASP A 111 -26.67 -17.31 -5.14
N LEU A 112 -26.95 -16.23 -4.38
CA LEU A 112 -26.58 -14.87 -4.75
C LEU A 112 -25.06 -14.73 -4.93
N ILE A 113 -24.27 -15.32 -4.04
CA ILE A 113 -22.81 -15.23 -4.11
C ILE A 113 -22.26 -16.00 -5.29
N GLU A 114 -22.74 -17.22 -5.50
CA GLU A 114 -22.29 -18.03 -6.62
C GLU A 114 -22.61 -17.34 -7.95
N GLU A 115 -23.82 -16.80 -8.09
CA GLU A 115 -24.20 -16.03 -9.26
C GLU A 115 -23.40 -14.73 -9.41
N ALA A 116 -23.20 -13.97 -8.33
CA ALA A 116 -22.43 -12.73 -8.35
C ALA A 116 -20.96 -12.99 -8.73
N CYS A 117 -20.32 -14.00 -8.16
CA CYS A 117 -18.96 -14.40 -8.50
C CYS A 117 -18.86 -14.83 -9.97
N ARG A 118 -19.84 -15.58 -10.48
CA ARG A 118 -19.91 -15.98 -11.90
C ARG A 118 -20.04 -14.78 -12.84
N LEU A 119 -20.86 -13.79 -12.49
CA LEU A 119 -21.14 -12.64 -13.34
C LEU A 119 -20.08 -11.53 -13.27
N PHE A 120 -19.52 -11.28 -12.07
CA PHE A 120 -18.68 -10.10 -11.81
C PHE A 120 -17.26 -10.44 -11.35
N GLY A 121 -16.95 -11.70 -11.06
CA GLY A 121 -15.60 -12.19 -10.76
C GLY A 121 -14.89 -11.41 -9.65
N GLU A 122 -13.70 -10.90 -9.96
CA GLU A 122 -12.83 -10.12 -9.05
C GLU A 122 -13.47 -8.86 -8.45
N LYS A 123 -14.59 -8.40 -9.03
CA LYS A 123 -15.33 -7.26 -8.49
C LYS A 123 -16.10 -7.62 -7.22
N ILE A 124 -16.34 -8.90 -6.93
CA ILE A 124 -17.02 -9.32 -5.70
C ILE A 124 -16.00 -9.53 -4.57
N ILE A 125 -16.25 -8.85 -3.45
CA ILE A 125 -15.52 -9.05 -2.19
C ILE A 125 -16.52 -9.50 -1.13
N VAL A 126 -16.14 -10.47 -0.30
CA VAL A 126 -16.93 -10.82 0.90
C VAL A 126 -16.33 -10.20 2.15
N SER A 127 -17.15 -9.50 2.93
CA SER A 127 -16.77 -9.04 4.28
C SER A 127 -17.16 -10.09 5.32
N ILE A 128 -16.17 -10.58 6.05
CA ILE A 128 -16.35 -11.44 7.22
C ILE A 128 -16.13 -10.58 8.46
N ASP A 129 -17.23 -10.15 9.03
CA ASP A 129 -17.25 -9.42 10.29
C ASP A 129 -17.39 -10.43 11.43
N ALA A 130 -16.46 -10.44 12.36
CA ALA A 130 -16.34 -11.51 13.36
C ALA A 130 -16.20 -10.98 14.78
N LYS A 131 -16.70 -11.77 15.73
CA LYS A 131 -16.46 -11.64 17.17
C LYS A 131 -16.21 -13.03 17.74
N GLU A 132 -15.10 -13.18 18.46
CA GLU A 132 -14.73 -14.43 19.15
C GLU A 132 -14.67 -15.65 18.20
N GLY A 133 -14.18 -15.46 16.98
CA GLY A 133 -14.06 -16.53 15.98
C GLY A 133 -15.36 -16.93 15.27
N TYR A 134 -16.46 -16.23 15.54
CA TYR A 134 -17.77 -16.46 14.91
C TYR A 134 -18.19 -15.25 14.09
N VAL A 135 -18.85 -15.51 12.97
CA VAL A 135 -19.32 -14.46 12.06
C VAL A 135 -20.51 -13.71 12.68
N ARG A 136 -20.67 -12.44 12.31
CA ARG A 136 -21.76 -11.56 12.76
C ARG A 136 -22.48 -10.99 11.54
N GLY A 137 -23.80 -11.17 11.51
CA GLY A 137 -24.67 -10.71 10.43
C GLY A 137 -25.51 -9.49 10.81
N ARG A 138 -26.28 -8.99 9.83
CA ARG A 138 -27.29 -7.91 9.97
C ARG A 138 -26.75 -6.67 10.67
N GLY A 139 -25.66 -6.11 10.16
CA GLY A 139 -25.03 -4.93 10.76
C GLY A 139 -24.56 -5.18 12.20
N TRP A 140 -24.00 -6.35 12.45
CA TRP A 140 -23.42 -6.82 13.73
C TRP A 140 -24.41 -7.12 14.85
N LYS A 141 -25.72 -7.00 14.59
CA LYS A 141 -26.77 -7.25 15.57
C LYS A 141 -27.10 -8.73 15.78
N ALA A 142 -26.82 -9.58 14.79
CA ALA A 142 -27.12 -11.01 14.87
C ALA A 142 -25.87 -11.84 15.21
N GLN A 143 -25.94 -12.64 16.27
CA GLN A 143 -24.93 -13.65 16.57
C GLN A 143 -25.03 -14.76 15.51
N GLY A 144 -23.97 -14.95 14.72
CA GLY A 144 -23.87 -16.08 13.80
C GLY A 144 -23.44 -17.35 14.53
N ALA A 145 -24.06 -18.48 14.18
CA ALA A 145 -23.62 -19.82 14.58
C ALA A 145 -22.42 -20.32 13.75
N LEU A 146 -22.11 -19.65 12.64
CA LEU A 146 -21.07 -20.05 11.70
C LEU A 146 -19.70 -19.57 12.18
N SER A 147 -18.73 -20.49 12.25
CA SER A 147 -17.34 -20.15 12.51
C SER A 147 -16.73 -19.40 11.32
N VAL A 148 -15.73 -18.56 11.58
CA VAL A 148 -14.98 -17.86 10.53
C VAL A 148 -14.36 -18.84 9.53
N GLU A 149 -13.81 -19.96 10.01
CA GLU A 149 -13.21 -21.00 9.16
C GLU A 149 -14.21 -21.64 8.20
N SER A 150 -15.39 -22.01 8.70
CA SER A 150 -16.44 -22.58 7.85
C SER A 150 -16.93 -21.57 6.82
N ALA A 151 -17.07 -20.30 7.21
CA ALA A 151 -17.47 -19.23 6.31
C ALA A 151 -16.44 -19.00 5.19
N VAL A 152 -15.16 -18.93 5.51
CA VAL A 152 -14.08 -18.74 4.50
C VAL A 152 -14.10 -19.87 3.48
N ARG A 153 -14.09 -21.13 3.93
CA ARG A 153 -14.13 -22.29 3.03
C ARG A 153 -15.37 -22.32 2.14
N GLU A 154 -16.53 -21.96 2.71
CA GLU A 154 -17.77 -21.88 1.95
C GLU A 154 -17.70 -20.84 0.84
N MET A 155 -17.22 -19.65 1.16
CA MET A 155 -17.11 -18.55 0.21
C MET A 155 -16.10 -18.85 -0.90
N GLU A 156 -14.97 -19.48 -0.58
CA GLU A 156 -14.00 -19.93 -1.59
C GLU A 156 -14.61 -20.92 -2.58
N ARG A 157 -15.36 -21.93 -2.08
CA ARG A 157 -16.05 -22.90 -2.94
C ARG A 157 -17.06 -22.23 -3.88
N ARG A 158 -17.64 -21.10 -3.46
CA ARG A 158 -18.60 -20.31 -4.25
C ARG A 158 -17.94 -19.29 -5.18
N GLY A 159 -16.61 -19.34 -5.31
CA GLY A 159 -15.86 -18.54 -6.26
C GLY A 159 -15.46 -17.15 -5.77
N VAL A 160 -15.59 -16.86 -4.48
CA VAL A 160 -15.06 -15.62 -3.88
C VAL A 160 -13.54 -15.61 -4.00
N ARG A 161 -12.97 -14.46 -4.37
CA ARG A 161 -11.53 -14.30 -4.65
C ARG A 161 -10.81 -13.34 -3.72
N ARG A 162 -11.54 -12.67 -2.82
CA ARG A 162 -10.99 -11.67 -1.91
C ARG A 162 -11.89 -11.50 -0.71
N PHE A 163 -11.27 -11.31 0.45
CA PHE A 163 -11.97 -11.08 1.71
C PHE A 163 -11.63 -9.72 2.31
N ILE A 164 -12.61 -9.14 3.01
CA ILE A 164 -12.37 -8.17 4.07
C ILE A 164 -12.60 -8.92 5.39
N TYR A 165 -11.69 -8.76 6.34
CA TYR A 165 -11.86 -9.28 7.69
C TYR A 165 -11.92 -8.12 8.67
N THR A 166 -12.99 -8.08 9.46
CA THR A 166 -13.21 -7.06 10.49
C THR A 166 -13.43 -7.73 11.84
N ASP A 167 -12.57 -7.46 12.81
CA ASP A 167 -12.90 -7.72 14.22
C ASP A 167 -13.75 -6.57 14.74
N ILE A 168 -15.05 -6.83 14.92
CA ILE A 168 -16.03 -5.81 15.29
C ILE A 168 -15.79 -5.27 16.71
N THR A 169 -15.09 -6.01 17.57
CA THR A 169 -14.76 -5.55 18.92
C THR A 169 -13.70 -4.45 18.92
N ARG A 170 -12.87 -4.40 17.88
CA ARG A 170 -11.83 -3.39 17.71
C ARG A 170 -12.28 -2.21 16.86
N ASP A 171 -13.34 -2.36 16.07
CA ASP A 171 -13.75 -1.34 15.13
C ASP A 171 -14.20 -0.03 15.81
N GLY A 172 -13.69 1.10 15.33
CA GLY A 172 -13.99 2.42 15.90
C GLY A 172 -13.39 2.73 17.27
N THR A 173 -12.64 1.80 17.88
CA THR A 173 -12.08 1.95 19.24
C THR A 173 -10.79 2.77 19.33
N LEU A 174 -10.04 2.90 18.22
CA LEU A 174 -8.69 3.48 18.19
C LEU A 174 -7.69 2.81 19.17
N THR A 175 -7.85 1.52 19.42
CA THR A 175 -6.93 0.74 20.27
C THR A 175 -5.83 0.10 19.43
N GLU A 176 -6.08 -1.09 18.88
CA GLU A 176 -5.23 -1.76 17.90
C GLU A 176 -6.05 -2.80 17.11
N PRO A 177 -5.63 -3.18 15.89
CA PRO A 177 -6.18 -4.35 15.21
C PRO A 177 -5.96 -5.63 16.01
N ASN A 178 -6.87 -6.60 15.88
CA ASN A 178 -6.66 -7.92 16.44
C ASN A 178 -5.68 -8.72 15.57
N PHE A 179 -4.38 -8.50 15.76
CA PHE A 179 -3.32 -9.11 14.95
C PHE A 179 -3.35 -10.64 14.97
N GLU A 180 -3.68 -11.25 16.11
CA GLU A 180 -3.74 -12.71 16.24
C GLU A 180 -4.88 -13.29 15.41
N GLU A 181 -6.08 -12.70 15.47
CA GLU A 181 -7.20 -13.17 14.64
C GLU A 181 -6.99 -12.87 13.15
N ILE A 182 -6.35 -11.75 12.78
CA ILE A 182 -5.98 -11.47 11.39
C ILE A 182 -4.97 -12.49 10.87
N LYS A 183 -3.96 -12.84 11.69
CA LYS A 183 -2.97 -13.88 11.36
C LYS A 183 -3.65 -15.24 11.22
N ARG A 184 -4.57 -15.57 12.12
CA ARG A 184 -5.40 -16.78 12.02
C ARG A 184 -6.20 -16.78 10.72
N PHE A 185 -6.91 -15.71 10.40
CA PHE A 185 -7.68 -15.60 9.16
C PHE A 185 -6.78 -15.79 7.93
N LYS A 186 -5.61 -15.17 7.90
CA LYS A 186 -4.61 -15.33 6.81
C LYS A 186 -4.12 -16.78 6.65
N SER A 187 -4.12 -17.58 7.70
CA SER A 187 -3.77 -19.00 7.61
C SER A 187 -4.89 -19.88 7.03
N LEU A 188 -6.13 -19.39 7.00
CA LEU A 188 -7.28 -20.12 6.49
C LEU A 188 -7.40 -20.06 4.96
N THR A 189 -6.76 -19.08 4.31
CA THR A 189 -6.92 -18.81 2.87
C THR A 189 -5.66 -18.25 2.24
N ALA A 190 -5.36 -18.70 1.03
CA ALA A 190 -4.31 -18.11 0.18
C ALA A 190 -4.79 -16.83 -0.53
N LEU A 191 -6.09 -16.53 -0.51
CA LEU A 191 -6.66 -15.38 -1.19
C LEU A 191 -6.22 -14.06 -0.54
N PRO A 192 -6.26 -12.94 -1.30
CA PRO A 192 -6.05 -11.61 -0.76
C PRO A 192 -7.04 -11.28 0.37
N VAL A 193 -6.50 -10.75 1.46
CA VAL A 193 -7.27 -10.33 2.64
C VAL A 193 -7.00 -8.86 2.91
N ILE A 194 -8.06 -8.09 3.08
CA ILE A 194 -8.01 -6.70 3.54
C ILE A 194 -8.40 -6.68 5.02
N ALA A 195 -7.57 -6.10 5.87
CA ALA A 195 -7.84 -5.98 7.30
C ALA A 195 -8.62 -4.70 7.62
N ALA A 196 -9.58 -4.77 8.55
CA ALA A 196 -10.31 -3.63 9.07
C ALA A 196 -10.49 -3.73 10.60
N GLY A 197 -10.68 -2.58 11.25
CA GLY A 197 -10.91 -2.47 12.69
C GLY A 197 -9.67 -2.19 13.53
N GLY A 198 -9.80 -1.30 14.52
CA GLY A 198 -8.77 -1.04 15.54
C GLY A 198 -7.53 -0.25 15.14
N ILE A 199 -7.34 0.09 13.85
CA ILE A 199 -6.17 0.84 13.40
C ILE A 199 -6.15 2.24 14.06
N ALA A 200 -5.01 2.59 14.65
CA ALA A 200 -4.81 3.81 15.42
C ALA A 200 -3.42 4.45 15.23
N SER A 201 -2.48 3.78 14.57
CA SER A 201 -1.11 4.28 14.38
C SER A 201 -0.48 3.72 13.10
N ILE A 202 0.58 4.36 12.63
CA ILE A 202 1.41 3.86 11.51
C ILE A 202 2.09 2.54 11.88
N ALA A 203 2.49 2.36 13.15
CA ALA A 203 3.06 1.11 13.62
C ALA A 203 2.10 -0.08 13.47
N HIS A 204 0.78 0.13 13.63
CA HIS A 204 -0.22 -0.92 13.38
C HIS A 204 -0.25 -1.31 11.90
N LEU A 205 -0.14 -0.33 11.00
CA LEU A 205 -0.08 -0.58 9.56
C LEU A 205 1.19 -1.33 9.15
N GLN A 206 2.34 -1.04 9.75
CA GLN A 206 3.58 -1.79 9.54
C GLN A 206 3.46 -3.24 10.00
N LYS A 207 2.86 -3.47 11.18
CA LYS A 207 2.56 -4.82 11.66
C LYS A 207 1.62 -5.57 10.71
N LEU A 208 0.55 -4.93 10.23
CA LEU A 208 -0.36 -5.53 9.24
C LEU A 208 0.38 -5.87 7.93
N ALA A 209 1.26 -4.99 7.45
CA ALA A 209 2.06 -5.27 6.26
C ALA A 209 2.96 -6.50 6.45
N ALA A 210 3.56 -6.66 7.63
CA ALA A 210 4.37 -7.84 7.97
C ALA A 210 3.56 -9.14 8.05
N LEU A 211 2.25 -9.07 8.33
CA LEU A 211 1.34 -10.23 8.27
C LEU A 211 0.94 -10.62 6.83
N GLY A 212 1.31 -9.83 5.83
CA GLY A 212 1.05 -10.15 4.42
C GLY A 212 -0.41 -9.97 3.99
N VAL A 213 -1.16 -9.05 4.60
CA VAL A 213 -2.47 -8.64 4.10
C VAL A 213 -2.33 -7.76 2.84
N GLU A 214 -3.33 -7.83 1.95
CA GLU A 214 -3.37 -7.06 0.69
C GLU A 214 -3.48 -5.56 0.98
N GLY A 215 -4.35 -5.21 1.93
CA GLY A 215 -4.60 -3.83 2.33
C GLY A 215 -5.17 -3.70 3.74
N ALA A 216 -5.29 -2.45 4.19
CA ALA A 216 -5.87 -2.09 5.47
C ALA A 216 -6.87 -0.95 5.30
N ILE A 217 -8.10 -1.13 5.79
CA ILE A 217 -9.15 -0.10 5.78
C ILE A 217 -8.98 0.80 7.00
N VAL A 218 -8.75 2.10 6.78
CA VAL A 218 -8.53 3.07 7.85
C VAL A 218 -9.65 4.12 7.85
N GLY A 219 -10.50 4.06 8.87
CA GLY A 219 -11.60 5.01 9.07
C GLY A 219 -11.26 6.08 10.09
N LYS A 220 -11.80 5.95 11.31
CA LYS A 220 -11.74 6.94 12.40
C LYS A 220 -10.36 7.56 12.65
N ALA A 221 -9.27 6.78 12.52
CA ALA A 221 -7.91 7.28 12.76
C ALA A 221 -7.47 8.37 11.79
N LEU A 222 -7.96 8.34 10.54
CA LEU A 222 -7.68 9.40 9.56
C LEU A 222 -8.45 10.68 9.90
N TYR A 223 -9.74 10.56 10.24
CA TYR A 223 -10.56 11.73 10.58
C TYR A 223 -10.12 12.44 11.86
N THR A 224 -9.58 11.68 12.81
CA THR A 224 -9.14 12.22 14.12
C THR A 224 -7.66 12.58 14.15
N GLY A 225 -6.93 12.45 13.03
CA GLY A 225 -5.51 12.80 12.93
C GLY A 225 -4.54 11.86 13.65
N HIS A 226 -5.00 10.73 14.19
CA HIS A 226 -4.14 9.71 14.78
C HIS A 226 -3.21 9.05 13.74
N VAL A 227 -3.66 9.01 12.48
CA VAL A 227 -2.88 8.57 11.33
C VAL A 227 -2.98 9.63 10.25
N ASP A 228 -1.84 10.19 9.84
CA ASP A 228 -1.76 10.97 8.61
C ASP A 228 -1.59 10.01 7.41
N LEU A 229 -2.46 10.13 6.41
CA LEU A 229 -2.48 9.22 5.28
C LEU A 229 -1.19 9.28 4.44
N ARG A 230 -0.64 10.48 4.19
CA ARG A 230 0.59 10.63 3.38
C ARG A 230 1.78 10.00 4.09
N GLN A 231 1.92 10.27 5.39
CA GLN A 231 2.97 9.68 6.22
C GLN A 231 2.83 8.16 6.27
N ALA A 232 1.61 7.64 6.42
CA ALA A 232 1.36 6.20 6.46
C ALA A 232 1.71 5.53 5.12
N ILE A 233 1.33 6.14 3.98
CA ILE A 233 1.68 5.64 2.65
C ILE A 233 3.20 5.66 2.47
N THR A 234 3.87 6.74 2.89
CA THR A 234 5.34 6.87 2.80
C THR A 234 6.02 5.79 3.63
N ALA A 235 5.56 5.56 4.87
CA ALA A 235 6.12 4.58 5.78
C ALA A 235 5.96 3.12 5.33
N LEU A 236 5.00 2.83 4.45
CA LEU A 236 4.73 1.50 3.89
C LEU A 236 5.15 1.33 2.44
N SER A 237 5.46 2.42 1.76
CA SER A 237 6.09 2.37 0.45
C SER A 237 7.51 1.88 0.66
N SER A 238 7.96 0.96 -0.18
CA SER A 238 9.34 0.46 -0.22
C SER A 238 10.39 1.56 -0.50
N GLU A 239 9.95 2.81 -0.65
CA GLU A 239 10.77 4.04 -0.68
C GLU A 239 11.21 4.49 0.74
N GLY A 240 10.65 3.91 1.80
CA GLY A 240 10.99 4.21 3.21
C GLY A 240 11.90 3.18 3.90
N ASN A 241 12.28 2.10 3.22
CA ASN A 241 13.41 1.28 3.64
C ASN A 241 14.63 1.85 2.91
N GLU A 242 15.67 2.28 3.61
CA GLU A 242 16.93 2.68 2.99
C GLU A 242 17.27 1.65 1.88
N LEU A 243 17.28 2.08 0.61
CA LEU A 243 17.63 1.21 -0.52
C LEU A 243 19.08 0.75 -0.31
N ALA A 244 19.23 -0.38 0.37
CA ALA A 244 20.51 -0.91 0.80
C ALA A 244 21.20 -1.59 -0.39
N PRO A 245 22.45 -1.21 -0.72
CA PRO A 245 23.23 -1.89 -1.73
C PRO A 245 23.53 -3.33 -1.35
N LYS A 246 23.44 -4.24 -2.33
CA LYS A 246 23.91 -5.63 -2.22
C LYS A 246 25.37 -5.68 -2.63
N PHE A 247 26.24 -5.80 -1.65
CA PHE A 247 27.65 -6.08 -1.90
C PHE A 247 27.83 -7.55 -2.27
N ASP A 248 28.81 -7.85 -3.13
CA ASP A 248 29.21 -9.20 -3.47
C ASP A 248 29.83 -9.94 -2.27
N ASP A 249 30.20 -11.21 -2.45
CA ASP A 249 30.81 -12.05 -1.40
C ASP A 249 32.12 -11.49 -0.84
N ARG A 250 32.72 -10.48 -1.50
CA ARG A 250 33.95 -9.81 -1.08
C ARG A 250 33.66 -8.47 -0.39
N GLY A 251 32.39 -8.13 -0.19
CA GLY A 251 31.95 -6.86 0.36
C GLY A 251 32.11 -5.68 -0.61
N LEU A 252 32.11 -5.94 -1.91
CA LEU A 252 32.30 -4.93 -2.96
C LEU A 252 31.06 -4.74 -3.82
N ILE A 253 30.88 -3.53 -4.35
CA ILE A 253 29.85 -3.19 -5.32
C ILE A 253 30.48 -2.41 -6.49
N PRO A 254 30.19 -2.75 -7.75
CA PRO A 254 30.59 -1.93 -8.89
C PRO A 254 29.92 -0.55 -8.85
N ALA A 255 30.68 0.48 -9.16
CA ALA A 255 30.24 1.86 -9.24
C ALA A 255 30.68 2.46 -10.58
N ILE A 256 29.70 2.80 -11.41
CA ILE A 256 29.89 3.53 -12.67
C ILE A 256 29.82 5.01 -12.35
N VAL A 257 30.85 5.76 -12.72
CA VAL A 257 30.86 7.22 -12.61
C VAL A 257 30.48 7.82 -13.95
N GLN A 258 29.46 8.66 -13.94
CA GLN A 258 28.96 9.38 -15.11
C GLN A 258 29.02 10.89 -14.86
N HIS A 259 29.35 11.66 -15.90
CA HIS A 259 29.29 13.11 -15.83
C HIS A 259 27.83 13.55 -15.62
N ALA A 260 27.57 14.34 -14.58
CA ALA A 260 26.21 14.66 -14.15
C ALA A 260 25.37 15.40 -15.21
N GLU A 261 26.00 16.27 -16.02
CA GLU A 261 25.31 16.98 -17.12
C GLU A 261 25.30 16.25 -18.45
N THR A 262 26.46 15.77 -18.93
CA THR A 262 26.60 15.26 -20.31
C THR A 262 26.20 13.79 -20.45
N GLY A 263 26.08 13.05 -19.34
CA GLY A 263 25.84 11.61 -19.39
C GLY A 263 27.04 10.78 -19.85
N GLU A 264 28.21 11.38 -20.07
CA GLU A 264 29.41 10.62 -20.44
C GLU A 264 29.86 9.70 -19.29
N VAL A 265 30.12 8.42 -19.59
CA VAL A 265 30.74 7.50 -18.62
C VAL A 265 32.21 7.87 -18.45
N LEU A 266 32.58 8.24 -17.23
CA LEU A 266 33.91 8.73 -16.87
C LEU A 266 34.83 7.60 -16.42
N MET A 267 34.36 6.70 -15.57
CA MET A 267 35.12 5.55 -15.09
C MET A 267 34.21 4.50 -14.46
N MET A 268 34.77 3.31 -14.21
CA MET A 268 34.18 2.28 -13.36
C MET A 268 35.19 1.92 -12.27
N ALA A 269 34.73 1.81 -11.03
CA ALA A 269 35.52 1.36 -9.89
C ALA A 269 34.64 0.52 -8.95
N TYR A 270 35.23 0.01 -7.86
CA TYR A 270 34.50 -0.73 -6.83
C TYR A 270 34.42 0.09 -5.55
N MET A 271 33.32 -0.07 -4.82
CA MET A 271 33.14 0.49 -3.49
C MET A 271 32.90 -0.65 -2.49
N ASN A 272 33.41 -0.51 -1.27
CA ASN A 272 32.91 -1.25 -0.11
C ASN A 272 31.99 -0.33 0.73
N ALA A 273 31.36 -0.89 1.78
CA ALA A 273 30.48 -0.14 2.67
C ALA A 273 31.11 1.16 3.21
N GLU A 274 32.40 1.12 3.60
CA GLU A 274 33.10 2.30 4.12
C GLU A 274 33.27 3.38 3.04
N SER A 275 33.74 3.02 1.84
CA SER A 275 33.92 3.99 0.74
C SER A 275 32.60 4.63 0.30
N LEU A 276 31.49 3.87 0.30
CA LEU A 276 30.17 4.43 0.01
C LEU A 276 29.73 5.41 1.12
N ALA A 277 29.93 5.04 2.38
CA ALA A 277 29.60 5.91 3.52
C ALA A 277 30.40 7.22 3.46
N ARG A 278 31.71 7.17 3.19
CA ARG A 278 32.54 8.38 3.03
C ARG A 278 32.13 9.21 1.82
N THR A 279 31.74 8.58 0.73
CA THR A 279 31.24 9.29 -0.46
C THR A 279 29.98 10.08 -0.14
N ARG A 280 29.01 9.45 0.55
CA ARG A 280 27.79 10.14 1.01
C ARG A 280 28.10 11.27 1.99
N ALA A 281 29.05 11.07 2.91
CA ALA A 281 29.39 12.05 3.94
C ALA A 281 30.17 13.25 3.41
N THR A 282 31.06 13.05 2.44
CA THR A 282 31.99 14.10 1.95
C THR A 282 31.51 14.80 0.68
N GLY A 283 30.57 14.19 -0.06
CA GLY A 283 30.20 14.65 -1.41
C GLY A 283 31.33 14.49 -2.43
N GLN A 284 32.40 13.75 -2.11
CA GLN A 284 33.52 13.43 -3.01
C GLN A 284 33.59 11.93 -3.24
N ALA A 285 34.05 11.49 -4.41
CA ALA A 285 34.08 10.05 -4.72
C ALA A 285 35.21 9.31 -3.99
N TRP A 286 34.83 8.34 -3.14
CA TRP A 286 35.73 7.37 -2.51
C TRP A 286 35.47 5.99 -3.09
N PHE A 287 36.54 5.22 -3.30
CA PHE A 287 36.47 3.87 -3.83
C PHE A 287 37.27 2.90 -2.96
N TRP A 288 37.10 1.60 -3.21
CA TRP A 288 37.97 0.55 -2.71
C TRP A 288 38.94 0.11 -3.81
N SER A 289 40.23 0.33 -3.58
CA SER A 289 41.26 -0.10 -4.53
C SER A 289 41.53 -1.59 -4.39
N ARG A 290 40.97 -2.43 -5.27
CA ARG A 290 41.12 -3.91 -5.19
C ARG A 290 42.58 -4.40 -5.20
N SER A 291 43.47 -3.70 -5.91
CA SER A 291 44.91 -4.04 -5.99
C SER A 291 45.68 -3.67 -4.72
N ARG A 292 45.43 -2.47 -4.18
CA ARG A 292 46.08 -1.92 -2.98
C ARG A 292 45.41 -2.35 -1.68
N ARG A 293 44.18 -2.88 -1.76
CA ARG A 293 43.34 -3.29 -0.63
C ARG A 293 43.18 -2.19 0.42
N GLU A 294 42.97 -0.97 -0.07
CA GLU A 294 42.83 0.23 0.76
C GLU A 294 41.72 1.13 0.23
N LEU A 295 41.31 2.06 1.09
CA LEU A 295 40.38 3.12 0.73
C LEU A 295 41.08 4.15 -0.18
N TRP A 296 40.42 4.51 -1.28
CA TRP A 296 40.98 5.40 -2.29
C TRP A 296 40.10 6.63 -2.50
N HIS A 297 40.58 7.78 -2.05
CA HIS A 297 39.97 9.07 -2.37
C HIS A 297 40.39 9.53 -3.77
N LYS A 298 39.46 9.55 -4.73
CA LYS A 298 39.79 9.94 -6.11
C LYS A 298 40.15 11.42 -6.16
N GLY A 299 41.36 11.70 -6.66
CA GLY A 299 41.86 13.06 -6.81
C GLY A 299 42.79 13.52 -5.68
N ALA A 300 42.89 12.79 -4.56
CA ALA A 300 43.66 13.22 -3.39
C ALA A 300 45.14 13.57 -3.69
N THR A 301 45.78 12.89 -4.63
CA THR A 301 47.17 13.18 -5.03
C THR A 301 47.26 14.16 -6.20
N SER A 302 46.26 14.22 -7.08
CA SER A 302 46.32 14.95 -8.36
C SER A 302 45.54 16.26 -8.38
N GLY A 303 44.71 16.53 -7.37
CA GLY A 303 43.70 17.60 -7.39
C GLY A 303 42.47 17.31 -8.26
N ASN A 304 42.49 16.26 -9.08
CA ASN A 304 41.40 15.89 -9.98
C ASN A 304 40.30 15.10 -9.25
N TYR A 305 39.61 15.78 -8.34
CA TYR A 305 38.49 15.26 -7.57
C TYR A 305 37.25 15.01 -8.43
N LEU A 306 36.35 14.18 -7.91
CA LEU A 306 35.01 13.96 -8.45
C LEU A 306 34.00 14.41 -7.40
N THR A 307 33.30 15.52 -7.65
CA THR A 307 32.25 16.02 -6.78
C THR A 307 30.94 15.32 -7.12
N VAL A 308 30.39 14.58 -6.16
CA VAL A 308 29.19 13.76 -6.33
C VAL A 308 27.94 14.63 -6.28
N LYS A 309 27.10 14.51 -7.31
CA LYS A 309 25.78 15.15 -7.41
C LYS A 309 24.67 14.23 -6.95
N GLU A 310 24.72 12.96 -7.37
CA GLU A 310 23.67 11.98 -7.11
C GLU A 310 24.28 10.57 -7.13
N ILE A 311 23.75 9.67 -6.30
CA ILE A 311 24.07 8.24 -6.34
C ILE A 311 22.76 7.49 -6.57
N LEU A 312 22.71 6.74 -7.66
CA LEU A 312 21.60 5.87 -8.04
C LEU A 312 22.02 4.42 -7.83
N ILE A 313 21.03 3.56 -7.63
CA ILE A 313 21.20 2.11 -7.53
C ILE A 313 20.27 1.43 -8.53
N ASP A 314 20.71 0.35 -9.14
CA ASP A 314 19.93 -0.39 -10.12
C ASP A 314 18.83 -1.28 -9.48
N CYS A 315 18.08 -1.99 -10.33
CA CYS A 315 16.85 -2.67 -9.93
C CYS A 315 17.08 -3.90 -9.04
N ASP A 316 18.19 -4.61 -9.19
CA ASP A 316 18.56 -5.76 -8.36
C ASP A 316 19.49 -5.38 -7.20
N ARG A 317 19.99 -4.14 -7.19
CA ARG A 317 20.74 -3.46 -6.13
C ARG A 317 22.21 -3.85 -6.05
N ASP A 318 22.78 -4.38 -7.11
CA ASP A 318 24.18 -4.82 -7.14
C ASP A 318 25.11 -3.87 -7.90
N THR A 319 24.59 -2.77 -8.46
CA THR A 319 25.41 -1.75 -9.13
C THR A 319 25.01 -0.32 -8.76
N LEU A 320 26.01 0.55 -8.58
CA LEU A 320 25.82 1.98 -8.35
C LEU A 320 26.11 2.80 -9.62
N LEU A 321 25.30 3.84 -9.84
CA LEU A 321 25.58 4.91 -10.79
C LEU A 321 25.81 6.22 -10.02
N ILE A 322 27.04 6.71 -10.05
CA ILE A 322 27.46 7.97 -9.43
C ILE A 322 27.48 9.06 -10.48
N LYS A 323 26.55 10.02 -10.39
CA LYS A 323 26.63 11.25 -11.18
C LYS A 323 27.55 12.24 -10.50
N ALA A 324 28.59 12.68 -11.19
CA ALA A 324 29.62 13.55 -10.62
C ALA A 324 30.13 14.63 -11.59
N TYR A 325 30.74 15.67 -11.04
CA TYR A 325 31.46 16.71 -11.76
C TYR A 325 32.97 16.51 -11.57
N PRO A 326 33.74 16.25 -12.65
CA PRO A 326 35.19 16.12 -12.55
C PRO A 326 35.88 17.49 -12.48
N ALA A 327 36.82 17.66 -11.55
CA ALA A 327 37.66 18.86 -11.47
C ALA A 327 38.80 18.87 -12.52
N GLY A 328 39.03 17.75 -13.19
CA GLY A 328 40.07 17.57 -14.20
C GLY A 328 40.03 16.15 -14.76
N PRO A 329 41.12 15.67 -15.40
CA PRO A 329 41.17 14.32 -15.95
C PRO A 329 40.82 13.21 -14.94
N VAL A 330 39.93 12.30 -15.35
CA VAL A 330 39.53 11.16 -14.52
C VAL A 330 40.52 10.01 -14.65
N CYS A 331 41.06 9.80 -15.87
CA CYS A 331 42.03 8.75 -16.12
C CYS A 331 43.44 9.14 -15.67
N HIS A 332 44.22 8.17 -15.18
CA HIS A 332 45.62 8.35 -14.82
C HIS A 332 46.53 8.73 -16.00
N THR A 333 46.05 8.57 -17.23
CA THR A 333 46.76 8.95 -18.47
C THR A 333 46.50 10.40 -18.90
N GLY A 334 45.77 11.18 -18.11
CA GLY A 334 45.41 12.56 -18.45
C GLY A 334 44.15 12.69 -19.31
N ASN A 335 43.49 11.58 -19.66
CA ASN A 335 42.24 11.59 -20.40
C ASN A 335 41.02 11.90 -19.52
N ARG A 336 40.00 12.55 -20.12
CA ARG A 336 38.74 12.91 -19.45
C ARG A 336 37.97 11.70 -18.94
N THR A 337 37.95 10.61 -19.70
CA THR A 337 37.33 9.32 -19.35
C THR A 337 38.36 8.19 -19.39
N CYS A 338 38.15 7.14 -18.60
CA CYS A 338 38.88 5.88 -18.72
C CYS A 338 38.53 5.12 -20.02
N PHE A 339 37.41 5.43 -20.67
CA PHE A 339 36.90 4.78 -21.88
C PHE A 339 37.29 5.53 -23.15
N TYR A 340 38.54 6.00 -23.25
CA TYR A 340 39.01 6.83 -24.37
C TYR A 340 39.56 6.03 -25.57
N ARG A 341 39.74 4.71 -25.42
CA ARG A 341 40.25 3.83 -26.49
C ARG A 341 39.10 3.08 -27.13
N LYS A 342 39.14 2.95 -28.46
CA LYS A 342 38.23 2.08 -29.21
C LYS A 342 38.88 0.71 -29.40
N LEU A 343 38.06 -0.33 -29.40
CA LEU A 343 38.47 -1.63 -29.93
C LEU A 343 38.48 -1.51 -31.46
N ASP A 344 39.46 -2.13 -32.11
CA ASP A 344 39.53 -2.15 -33.58
C ASP A 344 38.21 -2.69 -34.16
N GLU A 345 37.71 -2.02 -35.20
CA GLU A 345 36.51 -2.44 -35.91
C GLU A 345 36.79 -3.79 -36.60
N ARG A 346 35.91 -4.77 -36.38
CA ARG A 346 35.96 -6.06 -37.10
C ARG A 346 35.23 -5.96 -38.43
#